data_AF-A0A0C2DHS8-F1
#
_entry.id   AF-A0A0C2DHS8-F1
#
_cell.length_a   1.000
_cell.length_b   1.000
_cell.length_c   1.000
_cell.angle_alpha   90.00
_cell.angle_beta   90.00
_cell.angle_gamma   90.00
#
_symmetry.space_group_name_H-M   'P 1'
#
loop_
_entity.id
_entity.type
_entity.pdbx_description
1 polymer ?
#
loop_
_entity_poly.entity_id
_entity_poly.type
_entity_poly.pdbx_seq_one_letter_code
_entity_poly.pdbx_strand_id
1 'polypeptide(L)'
;MTTSRLILTLSLSLFTGLTVAACDGGGDADGGGATSPEGRACEVSGEAITCDEATGTASYCGYMELYEAQDNYGDLSQGPCISVEEIECEPGDYRHEGPTSDPTGEDLCPGIDYHCQVVGGEPIWVEQLCNTPLVLRFDQRPIEMIAQESTPAATFDINMRPNSCITTDWPTAATPWLVVDLDGNGSIDGGNELFGSGSRLTNGRHAEHGFAALAEFDSNADGSVDSSDARFGELMLWRDWNADRLSTSGELEPLANAGVERLAVDYWVQTECDERGNCGVQRSAFEFAGGSVGEVVDIYLSCQ
;
A
#
# COMPACT_ATOMS: atom_id res chain seq x y z
N MET A 1 13.86 67.66 -28.53
CA MET A 1 15.29 67.36 -28.31
C MET A 1 15.57 65.99 -28.90
N THR A 2 16.12 66.01 -30.11
CA THR A 2 16.85 64.94 -30.83
C THR A 2 17.94 64.36 -29.93
N THR A 3 18.24 63.05 -29.92
CA THR A 3 19.24 62.27 -30.71
C THR A 3 19.42 60.93 -29.95
N SER A 4 19.83 59.76 -30.45
CA SER A 4 20.28 59.29 -31.76
C SER A 4 20.19 57.75 -31.78
N ARG A 5 20.07 57.20 -33.00
CA ARG A 5 20.01 55.77 -33.37
C ARG A 5 21.37 55.07 -33.21
N LEU A 6 21.35 53.75 -33.01
CA LEU A 6 22.32 52.85 -33.62
C LEU A 6 21.60 51.62 -34.19
N ILE A 7 21.67 51.48 -35.51
CA ILE A 7 21.23 50.35 -36.32
C ILE A 7 22.49 49.55 -36.62
N LEU A 8 22.47 48.23 -36.39
CA LEU A 8 23.44 47.32 -37.01
C LEU A 8 22.70 46.19 -37.70
N THR A 9 22.90 46.14 -39.01
CA THR A 9 22.39 45.17 -39.99
C THR A 9 23.39 44.03 -40.23
N LEU A 10 22.91 42.99 -40.94
CA LEU A 10 23.55 41.79 -41.50
C LEU A 10 23.59 40.56 -40.57
N SER A 11 23.33 39.33 -41.01
CA SER A 11 23.09 38.79 -42.36
C SER A 11 22.52 37.38 -42.25
N LEU A 12 21.60 37.04 -43.15
CA LEU A 12 21.03 35.71 -43.36
C LEU A 12 22.04 34.82 -44.08
N SER A 13 22.31 33.60 -43.58
CA SER A 13 22.97 32.53 -44.36
C SER A 13 22.50 31.17 -43.84
N LEU A 14 21.79 30.44 -44.70
CA LEU A 14 21.54 29.00 -44.58
C LEU A 14 22.89 28.27 -44.65
N PHE A 15 23.09 27.25 -43.80
CA PHE A 15 23.78 26.03 -44.20
C PHE A 15 23.31 24.84 -43.37
N THR A 16 23.28 23.72 -44.07
CA THR A 16 22.73 22.39 -43.79
C THR A 16 23.45 21.60 -42.71
N GLY A 17 22.66 20.77 -42.02
CA GLY A 17 22.95 19.48 -41.37
C GLY A 17 24.38 19.08 -41.02
N LEU A 18 24.57 18.67 -39.76
CA LEU A 18 25.42 17.54 -39.42
C LEU A 18 25.02 16.97 -38.05
N THR A 19 24.90 15.64 -38.03
CA THR A 19 24.65 14.75 -36.90
C THR A 19 25.62 14.98 -35.73
N VAL A 20 25.10 15.05 -34.51
CA VAL A 20 25.89 15.03 -33.28
C VAL A 20 26.24 13.58 -32.96
N ALA A 21 27.53 13.28 -33.04
CA ALA A 21 28.14 12.06 -32.53
C ALA A 21 28.96 12.38 -31.28
N ALA A 22 28.85 11.47 -30.32
CA ALA A 22 29.80 11.15 -29.25
C ALA A 22 30.18 12.26 -28.25
N CYS A 23 29.64 12.13 -27.04
CA CYS A 23 30.37 12.51 -25.84
C CYS A 23 31.30 11.35 -25.47
N ASP A 24 32.60 11.61 -25.49
CA ASP A 24 33.63 10.77 -24.89
C ASP A 24 34.36 11.61 -23.83
N GLY A 25 34.76 10.94 -22.74
CA GLY A 25 35.46 11.47 -21.59
C GLY A 25 34.68 11.21 -20.30
N GLY A 26 35.11 10.39 -19.35
CA GLY A 26 36.37 9.67 -19.20
C GLY A 26 36.69 9.57 -17.71
N GLY A 27 36.66 8.35 -17.18
CA GLY A 27 37.45 7.87 -16.03
C GLY A 27 37.10 8.37 -14.64
N ASP A 28 36.54 7.47 -13.82
CA ASP A 28 37.15 7.11 -12.54
C ASP A 28 37.16 5.58 -12.43
N ALA A 29 38.36 5.04 -12.25
CA ALA A 29 38.60 3.63 -12.00
C ALA A 29 38.58 3.41 -10.49
N ASP A 30 37.49 2.82 -10.00
CA ASP A 30 37.49 2.09 -8.75
C ASP A 30 36.91 0.69 -8.99
N GLY A 31 37.50 -0.32 -8.36
CA GLY A 31 37.36 -1.72 -8.73
C GLY A 31 35.95 -2.30 -8.54
N GLY A 32 35.50 -3.06 -9.56
CA GLY A 32 34.32 -3.93 -9.48
C GLY A 32 32.99 -3.26 -9.82
N GLY A 33 32.94 -2.38 -10.84
CA GLY A 33 31.71 -1.71 -11.26
C GLY A 33 30.88 -2.55 -12.21
N ALA A 34 29.71 -3.03 -11.75
CA ALA A 34 28.66 -3.52 -12.62
C ALA A 34 28.23 -2.38 -13.58
N THR A 35 28.46 -2.56 -14.88
CA THR A 35 28.07 -1.57 -15.89
C THR A 35 26.56 -1.60 -16.06
N SER A 36 25.85 -0.49 -15.83
CA SER A 36 24.42 -0.42 -16.17
C SER A 36 24.26 -0.40 -17.72
N PRO A 37 23.30 -1.12 -18.30
CA PRO A 37 23.09 -1.12 -19.74
C PRO A 37 22.58 0.24 -20.24
N GLU A 38 23.45 0.99 -20.91
CA GLU A 38 23.13 2.32 -21.40
C GLU A 38 22.20 2.29 -22.64
N GLY A 39 21.17 3.15 -22.66
CA GLY A 39 20.46 3.54 -23.89
C GLY A 39 19.12 2.88 -24.18
N ARG A 40 18.60 1.99 -23.32
CA ARG A 40 17.23 1.46 -23.42
C ARG A 40 16.34 2.10 -22.36
N ALA A 41 15.15 2.55 -22.75
CA ALA A 41 14.16 3.06 -21.80
C ALA A 41 13.71 1.95 -20.84
N CYS A 42 13.56 2.33 -19.56
CA CYS A 42 13.05 1.51 -18.48
C CYS A 42 11.63 1.99 -18.20
N GLU A 43 10.65 1.22 -18.67
CA GLU A 43 9.24 1.63 -18.69
C GLU A 43 8.36 0.71 -17.84
N VAL A 44 8.81 -0.52 -17.59
CA VAL A 44 8.05 -1.55 -16.87
C VAL A 44 8.94 -2.14 -15.78
N SER A 45 8.55 -1.96 -14.53
CA SER A 45 9.22 -2.57 -13.38
C SER A 45 9.26 -4.11 -13.53
N GLY A 46 10.39 -4.73 -13.22
CA GLY A 46 10.60 -6.16 -13.42
C GLY A 46 11.08 -6.55 -14.81
N GLU A 47 11.08 -5.65 -15.80
CA GLU A 47 11.61 -5.97 -17.12
C GLU A 47 13.14 -6.16 -17.06
N ALA A 48 13.59 -7.35 -17.46
CA ALA A 48 15.01 -7.69 -17.53
C ALA A 48 15.58 -7.47 -18.93
N ILE A 49 16.84 -7.05 -19.00
CA ILE A 49 17.64 -7.08 -20.22
C ILE A 49 18.94 -7.84 -19.99
N THR A 50 19.35 -8.62 -20.98
CA THR A 50 20.63 -9.32 -20.97
C THR A 50 21.75 -8.32 -21.17
N CYS A 51 22.69 -8.27 -20.23
CA CYS A 51 23.87 -7.42 -20.32
C CYS A 51 24.97 -8.08 -21.14
N ASP A 52 25.24 -9.36 -20.84
CA ASP A 52 26.23 -10.16 -21.54
C ASP A 52 25.82 -11.64 -21.54
N GLU A 53 25.63 -12.18 -22.75
CA GLU A 53 25.23 -13.58 -22.97
C GLU A 53 26.34 -14.58 -22.58
N ALA A 54 27.61 -14.19 -22.64
CA ALA A 54 28.73 -15.07 -22.35
C ALA A 54 28.96 -15.24 -20.83
N THR A 55 28.69 -14.19 -20.07
CA THR A 55 28.80 -14.21 -18.60
C THR A 55 27.47 -14.54 -17.91
N GLY A 56 26.35 -14.49 -18.63
CA GLY A 56 25.03 -14.78 -18.07
C GLY A 56 24.61 -13.73 -17.05
N THR A 57 24.70 -12.46 -17.42
CA THR A 57 24.32 -11.32 -16.56
C THR A 57 23.08 -10.62 -17.10
N ALA A 58 22.25 -10.12 -16.18
CA ALA A 58 21.02 -9.39 -16.47
C ALA A 58 20.94 -8.10 -15.65
N SER A 59 20.23 -7.12 -16.17
CA SER A 59 19.86 -5.88 -15.46
C SER A 59 18.34 -5.78 -15.44
N TYR A 60 17.80 -5.38 -14.30
CA TYR A 60 16.35 -5.23 -14.13
C TYR A 60 15.96 -3.75 -14.07
N CYS A 61 14.84 -3.45 -14.70
CA CYS A 61 14.17 -2.16 -14.60
C CYS A 61 13.41 -2.09 -13.28
N GLY A 62 13.68 -1.08 -12.45
CA GLY A 62 13.03 -0.94 -11.15
C GLY A 62 13.16 0.44 -10.53
N TYR A 63 12.58 0.61 -9.35
CA TYR A 63 12.71 1.83 -8.56
C TYR A 63 14.00 1.80 -7.76
N MET A 64 14.67 2.94 -7.63
CA MET A 64 15.98 2.97 -6.96
C MET A 64 15.88 2.89 -5.45
N GLU A 65 14.72 3.26 -4.89
CA GLU A 65 14.47 3.29 -3.45
C GLU A 65 13.36 2.30 -3.06
N LEU A 66 13.49 1.70 -1.86
CA LEU A 66 12.54 0.70 -1.34
C LEU A 66 11.11 1.24 -1.25
N TYR A 67 10.94 2.45 -0.74
CA TYR A 67 9.61 3.05 -0.55
C TYR A 67 8.93 3.35 -1.90
N GLU A 68 9.72 3.67 -2.94
CA GLU A 68 9.22 3.90 -4.31
C GLU A 68 8.76 2.59 -4.94
N ALA A 69 9.54 1.52 -4.76
CA ALA A 69 9.20 0.18 -5.22
C ALA A 69 7.93 -0.36 -4.57
N GLN A 70 7.79 -0.15 -3.27
CA GLN A 70 6.66 -0.65 -2.48
C GLN A 70 5.35 0.04 -2.87
N ASP A 71 5.40 1.33 -3.19
CA ASP A 71 4.23 2.14 -3.56
C ASP A 71 4.05 2.26 -5.08
N ASN A 72 4.93 1.65 -5.88
CA ASN A 72 5.00 1.78 -7.34
C ASN A 72 4.95 3.24 -7.81
N TYR A 73 5.71 4.10 -7.11
CA TYR A 73 5.71 5.55 -7.30
C TYR A 73 7.14 6.06 -7.38
N GLY A 74 7.48 6.75 -8.48
CA GLY A 74 8.83 7.23 -8.74
C GLY A 74 9.22 7.02 -10.21
N ASP A 75 10.46 7.37 -10.54
CA ASP A 75 11.01 7.14 -11.87
C ASP A 75 11.69 5.76 -11.93
N LEU A 76 11.38 4.99 -12.98
CA LEU A 76 12.02 3.71 -13.22
C LEU A 76 13.40 3.90 -13.87
N SER A 77 14.39 3.14 -13.38
CA SER A 77 15.76 3.15 -13.90
C SER A 77 16.31 1.74 -14.07
N GLN A 78 17.24 1.57 -15.01
CA GLN A 78 17.97 0.31 -15.16
C GLN A 78 18.97 0.13 -14.03
N GLY A 79 18.96 -1.07 -13.45
CA GLY A 79 19.89 -1.49 -12.42
C GLY A 79 21.34 -1.69 -12.89
N PRO A 80 22.19 -2.13 -11.96
CA PRO A 80 23.45 -2.76 -12.30
C PRO A 80 23.22 -4.09 -13.03
N CYS A 81 24.19 -4.51 -13.86
CA CYS A 81 24.22 -5.88 -14.37
C CYS A 81 24.68 -6.84 -13.27
N ILE A 82 23.81 -7.77 -12.91
CA ILE A 82 24.03 -8.81 -11.88
C ILE A 82 24.15 -10.19 -12.53
N SER A 83 24.91 -11.08 -11.90
CA SER A 83 24.98 -12.48 -12.34
C SER A 83 23.64 -13.16 -12.16
N VAL A 84 23.18 -13.94 -13.14
CA VAL A 84 21.94 -14.72 -13.00
C VAL A 84 22.01 -15.72 -11.83
N GLU A 85 23.22 -16.11 -11.41
CA GLU A 85 23.42 -16.97 -10.23
C GLU A 85 23.25 -16.22 -8.90
N GLU A 86 23.31 -14.89 -8.88
CA GLU A 86 23.15 -14.04 -7.69
C GLU A 86 21.70 -13.58 -7.48
N ILE A 87 20.81 -13.86 -8.45
CA ILE A 87 19.39 -13.50 -8.38
C ILE A 87 18.68 -14.42 -7.38
N GLU A 88 18.20 -13.83 -6.28
CA GLU A 88 17.52 -14.58 -5.22
C GLU A 88 16.04 -14.90 -5.52
N CYS A 89 15.42 -14.16 -6.44
CA CYS A 89 14.02 -14.31 -6.84
C CYS A 89 13.73 -13.70 -8.21
N GLU A 90 12.67 -14.15 -8.89
CA GLU A 90 12.19 -13.55 -10.14
C GLU A 90 11.12 -12.48 -9.82
N PRO A 91 11.14 -11.29 -10.46
CA PRO A 91 10.12 -10.27 -10.22
C PRO A 91 8.69 -10.80 -10.38
N GLY A 92 7.86 -10.61 -9.36
CA GLY A 92 6.50 -11.16 -9.29
C GLY A 92 6.40 -12.55 -8.66
N ASP A 93 7.52 -13.17 -8.28
CA ASP A 93 7.51 -14.34 -7.40
C ASP A 93 6.96 -13.99 -6.02
N TYR A 94 6.37 -15.00 -5.39
CA TYR A 94 5.91 -14.93 -4.01
C TYR A 94 6.50 -16.09 -3.23
N ARG A 95 6.89 -15.82 -1.98
CA ARG A 95 7.15 -16.86 -1.00
C ARG A 95 6.43 -16.51 0.28
N HIS A 96 5.84 -17.54 0.88
CA HIS A 96 5.34 -17.49 2.24
C HIS A 96 6.37 -18.19 3.11
N GLU A 97 7.03 -17.44 3.99
CA GLU A 97 7.78 -18.08 5.07
C GLU A 97 6.77 -18.44 6.16
N GLY A 98 6.40 -19.73 6.18
CA GLY A 98 5.46 -20.30 7.16
C GLY A 98 5.84 -19.92 8.59
N PRO A 99 4.90 -20.04 9.55
CA PRO A 99 4.90 -19.30 10.80
C PRO A 99 6.30 -19.28 11.38
N THR A 100 6.92 -18.11 11.43
CA THR A 100 8.18 -18.01 12.15
C THR A 100 7.86 -18.52 13.53
N SER A 101 8.64 -19.49 14.02
CA SER A 101 8.48 -19.99 15.37
C SER A 101 8.95 -18.88 16.30
N ASP A 102 8.19 -17.80 16.37
CA ASP A 102 8.38 -16.73 17.30
C ASP A 102 7.72 -17.18 18.61
N PRO A 103 8.51 -17.55 19.63
CA PRO A 103 7.97 -17.96 20.92
C PRO A 103 7.38 -16.78 21.70
N THR A 104 7.45 -15.54 21.18
CA THR A 104 6.95 -14.33 21.84
C THR A 104 5.53 -13.94 21.41
N GLY A 105 5.07 -14.41 20.24
CA GLY A 105 3.74 -14.06 19.70
C GLY A 105 3.67 -12.64 19.13
N GLU A 106 4.82 -12.08 18.73
CA GLU A 106 4.99 -10.76 18.13
C GLU A 106 4.84 -10.79 16.59
N ASP A 107 4.84 -11.97 15.95
CA ASP A 107 4.59 -12.14 14.52
C ASP A 107 3.07 -12.17 14.24
N LEU A 108 2.49 -10.97 14.11
CA LEU A 108 1.04 -10.73 14.03
C LEU A 108 0.47 -10.93 12.63
N CYS A 109 1.35 -11.16 11.66
CA CYS A 109 1.05 -11.47 10.28
C CYS A 109 1.53 -12.90 10.11
N PRO A 110 0.66 -13.92 10.22
CA PRO A 110 1.11 -15.30 10.41
C PRO A 110 1.89 -15.76 9.18
N GLY A 111 3.22 -15.69 9.29
CA GLY A 111 4.15 -15.84 8.19
C GLY A 111 4.42 -14.52 7.47
N ILE A 112 5.70 -14.25 7.21
CA ILE A 112 6.10 -13.11 6.38
C ILE A 112 5.89 -13.54 4.93
N ASP A 113 4.85 -12.98 4.31
CA ASP A 113 4.73 -13.02 2.86
C ASP A 113 5.81 -12.11 2.30
N TYR A 114 6.63 -12.65 1.40
CA TYR A 114 7.54 -11.84 0.61
C TYR A 114 7.10 -11.90 -0.83
N HIS A 115 7.12 -10.75 -1.49
CA HIS A 115 7.05 -10.66 -2.93
C HIS A 115 8.39 -10.19 -3.47
N CYS A 116 8.79 -10.77 -4.58
CA CYS A 116 10.01 -10.34 -5.26
C CYS A 116 9.73 -9.02 -6.01
N GLN A 117 10.41 -7.95 -5.59
CA GLN A 117 10.37 -6.66 -6.26
C GLN A 117 11.76 -6.25 -6.72
N VAL A 118 11.81 -5.43 -7.78
CA VAL A 118 13.06 -4.81 -8.22
C VAL A 118 13.28 -3.50 -7.48
N VAL A 119 14.31 -3.48 -6.65
CA VAL A 119 14.72 -2.34 -5.82
C VAL A 119 16.19 -2.04 -6.11
N GLY A 120 16.53 -0.79 -6.39
CA GLY A 120 17.88 -0.44 -6.85
C GLY A 120 18.23 -1.09 -8.20
N GLY A 121 17.25 -1.64 -8.91
CA GLY A 121 17.47 -2.45 -10.11
C GLY A 121 17.90 -3.90 -9.84
N GLU A 122 17.75 -4.38 -8.61
CA GLU A 122 18.03 -5.75 -8.19
C GLU A 122 16.74 -6.43 -7.71
N PRO A 123 16.39 -7.64 -8.17
CA PRO A 123 15.28 -8.43 -7.63
C PRO A 123 15.61 -8.90 -6.21
N ILE A 124 14.84 -8.42 -5.23
CA ILE A 124 14.98 -8.80 -3.83
C ILE A 124 13.63 -9.18 -3.22
N TRP A 125 13.67 -10.01 -2.19
CA TRP A 125 12.50 -10.31 -1.36
C TRP A 125 12.16 -9.11 -0.48
N VAL A 126 10.98 -8.54 -0.70
CA VAL A 126 10.43 -7.46 0.12
C VAL A 126 9.29 -8.03 0.95
N GLU A 127 9.24 -7.69 2.23
CA GLU A 127 8.15 -8.05 3.12
C GLU A 127 6.84 -7.38 2.67
N GLN A 128 5.80 -8.19 2.52
CA GLN A 128 4.42 -7.71 2.33
C GLN A 128 3.92 -7.17 3.65
N LEU A 129 3.41 -5.94 3.63
CA LEU A 129 2.72 -5.38 4.78
C LEU A 129 1.36 -6.03 4.93
N CYS A 130 0.98 -6.21 6.19
CA CYS A 130 -0.17 -6.99 6.58
C CYS A 130 -1.47 -6.31 6.14
N ASN A 131 -2.51 -7.11 5.89
CA ASN A 131 -3.84 -6.60 5.57
C ASN A 131 -4.54 -6.22 6.87
N THR A 132 -4.60 -4.93 7.23
CA THR A 132 -4.98 -4.46 8.59
C THR A 132 -6.21 -3.52 8.62
N PRO A 133 -7.40 -3.92 8.14
CA PRO A 133 -8.58 -3.08 8.22
C PRO A 133 -9.22 -3.05 9.62
N LEU A 134 -9.72 -1.88 10.03
CA LEU A 134 -10.50 -1.69 11.26
C LEU A 134 -11.92 -2.21 11.12
N VAL A 135 -12.40 -2.92 12.15
CA VAL A 135 -13.80 -3.25 12.35
C VAL A 135 -14.38 -2.65 13.62
N LEU A 136 -15.71 -2.55 13.69
CA LEU A 136 -16.43 -2.24 14.92
C LEU A 136 -17.15 -3.48 15.48
N ARG A 137 -16.80 -3.82 16.72
CA ARG A 137 -17.40 -4.89 17.50
C ARG A 137 -18.38 -4.31 18.52
N PHE A 138 -19.67 -4.46 18.24
CA PHE A 138 -20.76 -3.87 19.02
C PHE A 138 -21.14 -4.68 20.27
N ASP A 139 -20.77 -5.96 20.32
CA ASP A 139 -21.03 -6.87 21.43
C ASP A 139 -19.73 -7.54 21.91
N GLN A 140 -19.82 -8.48 22.87
CA GLN A 140 -18.66 -9.19 23.40
C GLN A 140 -18.43 -10.55 22.73
N ARG A 141 -19.11 -10.85 21.61
CA ARG A 141 -18.87 -12.09 20.89
C ARG A 141 -17.52 -12.01 20.16
N PRO A 142 -16.84 -13.15 19.95
CA PRO A 142 -15.66 -13.17 19.09
C PRO A 142 -15.96 -12.61 17.71
N ILE A 143 -14.95 -12.05 17.06
CA ILE A 143 -15.05 -11.65 15.65
C ILE A 143 -15.24 -12.93 14.84
N GLU A 144 -16.36 -13.02 14.13
CA GLU A 144 -16.68 -14.17 13.28
C GLU A 144 -16.26 -13.85 11.84
N MET A 145 -15.39 -14.69 11.30
CA MET A 145 -14.89 -14.61 9.92
C MET A 145 -15.58 -15.66 9.04
N ILE A 146 -15.90 -15.27 7.81
CA ILE A 146 -16.42 -16.09 6.73
C ILE A 146 -15.23 -16.52 5.89
N ALA A 147 -15.05 -17.82 5.78
CA ALA A 147 -13.99 -18.41 4.97
C ALA A 147 -14.12 -17.99 3.49
N GLN A 148 -13.02 -17.55 2.88
CA GLN A 148 -12.94 -17.13 1.47
C GLN A 148 -13.70 -18.05 0.50
N GLU A 149 -13.54 -19.37 0.66
CA GLU A 149 -14.15 -20.38 -0.18
C GLU A 149 -15.68 -20.53 -0.01
N SER A 150 -16.23 -20.02 1.10
CA SER A 150 -17.68 -20.08 1.39
C SER A 150 -18.46 -19.02 0.60
N THR A 151 -17.79 -17.93 0.23
CA THR A 151 -18.35 -16.82 -0.53
C THR A 151 -17.37 -16.48 -1.65
N PRO A 152 -17.31 -17.28 -2.73
CA PRO A 152 -16.38 -17.09 -3.85
C PRO A 152 -16.75 -15.89 -4.73
N ALA A 153 -17.35 -14.87 -4.12
CA ALA A 153 -17.77 -13.62 -4.74
C ALA A 153 -16.55 -12.76 -5.13
N ALA A 154 -16.76 -11.46 -5.32
CA ALA A 154 -15.72 -10.59 -5.84
C ALA A 154 -14.46 -10.60 -4.96
N THR A 155 -13.29 -10.44 -5.58
CA THR A 155 -12.04 -10.18 -4.87
C THR A 155 -12.02 -8.73 -4.40
N PHE A 156 -11.40 -8.45 -3.26
CA PHE A 156 -11.27 -7.09 -2.72
C PHE A 156 -9.82 -6.85 -2.30
N ASP A 157 -9.22 -5.78 -2.80
CA ASP A 157 -7.83 -5.43 -2.50
C ASP A 157 -7.76 -4.59 -1.21
N ILE A 158 -7.35 -5.21 -0.11
CA ILE A 158 -7.33 -4.58 1.22
C ILE A 158 -6.17 -3.59 1.37
N ASN A 159 -5.04 -3.80 0.71
CA ASN A 159 -3.83 -3.01 0.95
C ASN A 159 -3.48 -2.07 -0.21
N MET A 160 -4.19 -2.15 -1.34
CA MET A 160 -4.07 -1.27 -2.50
C MET A 160 -2.64 -1.14 -3.03
N ARG A 161 -1.85 -2.22 -2.91
CA ARG A 161 -0.49 -2.31 -3.41
C ARG A 161 -0.44 -3.26 -4.60
N PRO A 162 0.54 -3.08 -5.50
CA PRO A 162 0.80 -4.09 -6.51
C PRO A 162 1.02 -5.44 -5.85
N ASN A 163 0.56 -6.51 -6.49
CA ASN A 163 0.83 -7.87 -6.04
C ASN A 163 0.24 -8.16 -4.64
N SER A 164 -0.81 -7.44 -4.25
CA SER A 164 -1.51 -7.65 -3.00
C SER A 164 -2.31 -8.94 -2.99
N CYS A 165 -2.45 -9.53 -1.80
CA CYS A 165 -3.42 -10.57 -1.61
C CYS A 165 -4.84 -10.02 -1.67
N ILE A 166 -5.63 -10.50 -2.64
CA ILE A 166 -7.04 -10.14 -2.84
C ILE A 166 -8.01 -11.27 -2.41
N THR A 167 -7.45 -12.34 -1.84
CA THR A 167 -8.17 -13.50 -1.31
C THR A 167 -7.98 -13.59 0.20
N THR A 168 -8.87 -12.98 0.95
CA THR A 168 -8.87 -13.03 2.42
C THR A 168 -10.18 -13.62 2.91
N ASP A 169 -10.21 -14.09 4.16
CA ASP A 169 -11.47 -14.27 4.85
C ASP A 169 -12.17 -12.91 5.07
N TRP A 170 -13.45 -12.94 5.39
CA TRP A 170 -14.30 -11.74 5.45
C TRP A 170 -15.08 -11.67 6.76
N PRO A 171 -15.13 -10.53 7.47
CA PRO A 171 -15.92 -10.44 8.68
C PRO A 171 -17.41 -10.54 8.35
N THR A 172 -18.17 -11.15 9.26
CA THR A 172 -19.64 -11.12 9.16
C THR A 172 -20.18 -9.70 9.36
N ALA A 173 -21.39 -9.42 8.85
CA ALA A 173 -22.10 -8.14 9.06
C ALA A 173 -22.33 -7.74 10.54
N ALA A 174 -22.16 -8.68 11.48
CA ALA A 174 -22.19 -8.38 12.91
C ALA A 174 -21.00 -7.52 13.37
N THR A 175 -19.87 -7.61 12.66
CA THR A 175 -18.61 -6.90 12.96
C THR A 175 -18.16 -6.13 11.71
N PRO A 176 -18.85 -5.04 11.34
CA PRO A 176 -18.61 -4.33 10.08
C PRO A 176 -17.26 -3.64 10.02
N TRP A 177 -16.79 -3.42 8.79
CA TRP A 177 -15.67 -2.54 8.51
C TRP A 177 -16.00 -1.09 8.88
N LEU A 178 -15.01 -0.37 9.42
CA LEU A 178 -15.02 1.09 9.41
C LEU A 178 -14.51 1.57 8.06
N VAL A 179 -15.26 2.43 7.39
CA VAL A 179 -14.98 2.86 6.01
C VAL A 179 -15.24 4.35 5.82
N VAL A 180 -14.70 4.88 4.71
CA VAL A 180 -14.97 6.21 4.19
C VAL A 180 -15.01 6.15 2.67
N ASP A 181 -16.12 6.58 2.08
CA ASP A 181 -16.27 6.77 0.63
C ASP A 181 -15.50 8.04 0.23
N LEU A 182 -14.27 7.87 -0.27
CA LEU A 182 -13.33 8.97 -0.54
C LEU A 182 -13.65 9.67 -1.85
N ASP A 183 -14.19 8.96 -2.83
CA ASP A 183 -14.48 9.51 -4.16
C ASP A 183 -15.95 9.95 -4.32
N GLY A 184 -16.81 9.60 -3.36
CA GLY A 184 -18.22 9.95 -3.30
C GLY A 184 -19.08 9.17 -4.28
N ASN A 185 -18.65 7.98 -4.71
CA ASN A 185 -19.35 7.17 -5.70
C ASN A 185 -20.51 6.34 -5.09
N GLY A 186 -20.62 6.28 -3.77
CA GLY A 186 -21.67 5.57 -3.04
C GLY A 186 -21.41 4.09 -2.80
N SER A 187 -20.17 3.65 -3.00
CA SER A 187 -19.65 2.29 -2.79
C SER A 187 -18.25 2.39 -2.17
N ILE A 188 -17.82 1.31 -1.53
CA ILE A 188 -16.44 1.10 -1.09
C ILE A 188 -15.79 0.12 -2.06
N ASP A 189 -14.83 0.59 -2.86
CA ASP A 189 -14.30 -0.18 -3.99
C ASP A 189 -12.85 -0.65 -3.82
N GLY A 190 -12.17 -0.18 -2.77
CA GLY A 190 -10.80 -0.59 -2.47
C GLY A 190 -10.38 -0.34 -1.03
N GLY A 191 -9.27 -0.94 -0.64
CA GLY A 191 -8.67 -0.83 0.69
C GLY A 191 -8.25 0.58 1.09
N ASN A 192 -8.13 1.51 0.14
CA ASN A 192 -7.87 2.93 0.41
C ASN A 192 -9.07 3.62 1.08
N GLU A 193 -10.26 3.04 0.97
CA GLU A 193 -11.51 3.49 1.58
C GLU A 193 -11.85 2.71 2.86
N LEU A 194 -11.06 1.69 3.19
CA LEU A 194 -11.00 1.11 4.52
C LEU A 194 -10.03 1.93 5.39
N PHE A 195 -10.12 1.76 6.71
CA PHE A 195 -9.11 2.24 7.64
C PHE A 195 -8.09 1.13 7.91
N GLY A 196 -6.94 1.19 7.25
CA GLY A 196 -5.96 0.11 7.29
C GLY A 196 -4.72 0.36 6.46
N SER A 197 -3.93 -0.70 6.21
CA SER A 197 -2.71 -0.63 5.41
C SER A 197 -2.91 -0.17 3.96
N GLY A 198 -4.15 -0.21 3.45
CA GLY A 198 -4.54 0.38 2.17
C GLY A 198 -4.75 1.89 2.18
N SER A 199 -4.96 2.51 3.34
CA SER A 199 -5.21 3.94 3.46
C SER A 199 -3.96 4.76 3.16
N ARG A 200 -4.12 5.90 2.48
CA ARG A 200 -3.07 6.90 2.26
C ARG A 200 -3.15 8.00 3.31
N LEU A 201 -2.05 8.23 4.03
CA LEU A 201 -1.91 9.30 5.01
C LEU A 201 -1.65 10.66 4.32
N THR A 202 -1.82 11.77 5.03
CA THR A 202 -1.56 13.13 4.50
C THR A 202 -0.11 13.32 4.00
N ASN A 203 0.83 12.55 4.54
CA ASN A 203 2.23 12.56 4.09
C ASN A 203 2.47 11.78 2.78
N GLY A 204 1.42 11.18 2.19
CA GLY A 204 1.47 10.41 0.94
C GLY A 204 1.81 8.93 1.12
N ARG A 205 2.26 8.51 2.31
CA ARG A 205 2.59 7.11 2.61
C ARG A 205 1.31 6.32 2.90
N HIS A 206 1.37 5.01 2.72
CA HIS A 206 0.37 4.12 3.29
C HIS A 206 0.43 4.14 4.83
N ALA A 207 -0.73 3.93 5.46
CA ALA A 207 -0.78 3.68 6.89
C ALA A 207 -0.09 2.36 7.24
N GLU A 208 0.53 2.31 8.42
CA GLU A 208 1.14 1.08 8.94
C GLU A 208 0.07 0.10 9.43
N HIS A 209 -1.02 0.63 9.98
CA HIS A 209 -2.17 -0.13 10.46
C HIS A 209 -3.41 0.79 10.51
N GLY A 210 -4.58 0.25 10.83
CA GLY A 210 -5.86 0.95 10.80
C GLY A 210 -5.96 2.14 11.75
N PHE A 211 -5.42 2.05 12.97
CA PHE A 211 -5.39 3.21 13.89
C PHE A 211 -4.52 4.38 13.39
N ALA A 212 -3.45 4.12 12.63
CA ALA A 212 -2.67 5.18 12.01
C ALA A 212 -3.49 5.91 10.93
N ALA A 213 -4.34 5.19 10.19
CA ALA A 213 -5.30 5.80 9.27
C ALA A 213 -6.39 6.58 10.02
N LEU A 214 -6.90 6.06 11.14
CA LEU A 214 -7.94 6.72 11.94
C LEU A 214 -7.45 8.04 12.54
N ALA A 215 -6.18 8.12 12.93
CA ALA A 215 -5.56 9.33 13.46
C ALA A 215 -5.62 10.53 12.49
N GLU A 216 -5.70 10.30 11.18
CA GLU A 216 -5.84 11.37 10.17
C GLU A 216 -7.22 12.05 10.23
N PHE A 217 -8.19 11.45 10.93
CA PHE A 217 -9.53 12.01 11.14
C PHE A 217 -9.67 12.75 12.47
N ASP A 218 -8.69 12.67 13.37
CA ASP A 218 -8.60 13.48 14.60
C ASP A 218 -7.98 14.84 14.25
N SER A 219 -8.84 15.74 13.78
CA SER A 219 -8.45 17.05 13.24
C SER A 219 -8.07 18.06 14.32
N ASN A 220 -8.48 17.81 15.57
CA ASN A 220 -8.19 18.67 16.71
C ASN A 220 -7.06 18.12 17.62
N ALA A 221 -6.59 16.90 17.35
CA ALA A 221 -5.54 16.17 18.06
C ALA A 221 -5.84 15.94 19.56
N ASP A 222 -7.10 15.68 19.91
CA ASP A 222 -7.52 15.39 21.28
C ASP A 222 -7.53 13.89 21.64
N GLY A 223 -7.12 13.04 20.70
CA GLY A 223 -7.05 11.58 20.85
C GLY A 223 -8.37 10.88 20.54
N SER A 224 -9.36 11.61 20.04
CA SER A 224 -10.68 11.09 19.68
C SER A 224 -11.10 11.56 18.29
N VAL A 225 -11.81 10.70 17.57
CA VAL A 225 -12.53 11.07 16.36
C VAL A 225 -14.01 11.17 16.72
N ASP A 226 -14.52 12.39 16.84
CA ASP A 226 -15.90 12.68 17.22
C ASP A 226 -16.52 13.87 16.44
N SER A 227 -17.73 14.28 16.80
CA SER A 227 -18.44 15.38 16.10
C SER A 227 -17.71 16.73 16.08
N SER A 228 -16.65 16.88 16.88
CA SER A 228 -15.76 18.05 16.88
C SER A 228 -14.79 18.04 15.69
N ASP A 229 -14.64 16.89 15.02
CA ASP A 229 -13.75 16.72 13.88
C ASP A 229 -14.42 16.99 12.54
N ALA A 230 -13.67 17.64 11.66
CA ALA A 230 -14.18 18.10 10.37
C ALA A 230 -14.76 16.98 9.50
N ARG A 231 -14.20 15.77 9.61
CA ARG A 231 -14.50 14.63 8.74
C ARG A 231 -15.30 13.51 9.43
N PHE A 232 -15.71 13.69 10.69
CA PHE A 232 -16.47 12.65 11.42
C PHE A 232 -17.75 12.23 10.70
N GLY A 233 -18.43 13.20 10.05
CA GLY A 233 -19.65 12.94 9.29
C GLY A 233 -19.46 12.10 8.01
N GLU A 234 -18.22 11.84 7.59
CA GLU A 234 -17.88 11.00 6.44
C GLU A 234 -17.76 9.52 6.82
N LEU A 235 -17.59 9.21 8.11
CA LEU A 235 -17.37 7.85 8.57
C LEU A 235 -18.64 6.99 8.43
N MET A 236 -18.46 5.79 7.90
CA MET A 236 -19.53 4.82 7.71
C MET A 236 -19.13 3.44 8.21
N LEU A 237 -20.12 2.58 8.37
CA LEU A 237 -19.98 1.15 8.56
C LEU A 237 -20.36 0.45 7.27
N TRP A 238 -19.52 -0.47 6.82
CA TRP A 238 -19.89 -1.41 5.77
C TRP A 238 -20.29 -2.75 6.38
N ARG A 239 -21.60 -3.01 6.40
CA ARG A 239 -22.20 -4.29 6.82
C ARG A 239 -22.52 -5.10 5.57
N ASP A 240 -21.55 -5.88 5.12
CA ASP A 240 -21.72 -6.80 4.00
C ASP A 240 -22.66 -7.95 4.40
N TRP A 241 -23.95 -7.82 4.07
CA TRP A 241 -25.01 -8.71 4.57
C TRP A 241 -25.08 -10.02 3.80
N ASN A 242 -24.69 -10.00 2.53
CA ASN A 242 -24.69 -11.16 1.66
C ASN A 242 -23.28 -11.77 1.50
N ALA A 243 -22.25 -11.13 2.09
CA ALA A 243 -20.85 -11.52 2.07
C ALA A 243 -20.29 -11.65 0.66
N ASP A 244 -20.76 -10.80 -0.26
CA ASP A 244 -20.33 -10.82 -1.66
C ASP A 244 -19.16 -9.88 -1.98
N ARG A 245 -18.71 -9.11 -0.97
CA ARG A 245 -17.56 -8.20 -1.02
C ARG A 245 -17.72 -7.08 -2.03
N LEU A 246 -18.95 -6.80 -2.46
CA LEU A 246 -19.31 -5.71 -3.33
C LEU A 246 -20.14 -4.71 -2.53
N SER A 247 -19.50 -3.63 -2.10
CA SER A 247 -20.17 -2.60 -1.33
C SER A 247 -21.31 -1.95 -2.12
N THR A 248 -22.50 -1.93 -1.54
CA THR A 248 -23.64 -1.18 -2.07
C THR A 248 -24.17 -0.19 -1.05
N SER A 249 -24.82 0.89 -1.50
CA SER A 249 -25.47 1.86 -0.61
C SER A 249 -26.49 1.27 0.37
N GLY A 250 -27.03 0.06 0.12
CA GLY A 250 -27.91 -0.64 1.06
C GLY A 250 -27.18 -1.29 2.24
N GLU A 251 -25.86 -1.39 2.17
CA GLU A 251 -24.97 -1.99 3.16
C GLU A 251 -24.12 -0.97 3.91
N LEU A 252 -24.15 0.28 3.46
CA LEU A 252 -23.45 1.41 4.08
C LEU A 252 -24.37 2.12 5.06
N GLU A 253 -23.89 2.24 6.30
CA GLU A 253 -24.59 2.92 7.40
C GLU A 253 -23.71 4.05 7.94
N PRO A 254 -24.13 5.32 7.94
CA PRO A 254 -23.37 6.39 8.58
C PRO A 254 -23.08 6.06 10.04
N LEU A 255 -21.83 6.28 10.48
CA LEU A 255 -21.36 5.89 11.82
C LEU A 255 -22.24 6.49 12.94
N ALA A 256 -22.63 7.75 12.78
CA ALA A 256 -23.54 8.44 13.71
C ALA A 256 -24.95 7.81 13.78
N ASN A 257 -25.44 7.22 12.67
CA ASN A 257 -26.74 6.54 12.66
C ASN A 257 -26.71 5.21 13.42
N ALA A 258 -25.55 4.55 13.47
CA ALA A 258 -25.29 3.40 14.31
C ALA A 258 -25.17 3.76 15.81
N GLY A 259 -25.29 5.05 16.15
CA GLY A 259 -25.27 5.57 17.51
C GLY A 259 -23.87 5.74 18.10
N VAL A 260 -22.81 5.64 17.30
CA VAL A 260 -21.42 5.87 17.73
C VAL A 260 -21.16 7.37 17.74
N GLU A 261 -20.69 7.88 18.89
CA GLU A 261 -20.40 9.31 19.08
C GLU A 261 -18.90 9.62 19.07
N ARG A 262 -18.07 8.64 19.46
CA ARG A 262 -16.63 8.82 19.60
C ARG A 262 -15.89 7.52 19.31
N LEU A 263 -14.81 7.61 18.53
CA LEU A 263 -13.79 6.57 18.38
C LEU A 263 -12.51 7.04 19.07
N ALA A 264 -11.92 6.26 19.98
CA ALA A 264 -10.61 6.62 20.51
C ALA A 264 -9.50 6.22 19.52
N VAL A 265 -8.55 7.12 19.28
CA VAL A 265 -7.40 6.90 18.36
C VAL A 265 -6.31 6.07 19.03
N ASP A 266 -6.09 6.30 20.32
CA ASP A 266 -5.17 5.49 21.12
C ASP A 266 -5.70 4.06 21.22
N TYR A 267 -4.77 3.10 21.16
CA TYR A 267 -5.09 1.68 21.23
C TYR A 267 -4.18 0.96 22.23
N TRP A 268 -4.63 -0.21 22.67
CA TRP A 268 -3.78 -1.21 23.31
C TRP A 268 -3.65 -2.44 22.42
N VAL A 269 -2.66 -3.27 22.67
CA VAL A 269 -2.43 -4.51 21.92
C VAL A 269 -2.98 -5.68 22.72
N GLN A 270 -3.87 -6.45 22.11
CA GLN A 270 -4.33 -7.74 22.60
C GLN A 270 -4.69 -8.62 21.40
N THR A 271 -3.81 -9.57 21.12
CA THR A 271 -3.94 -10.48 19.98
C THR A 271 -4.92 -11.61 20.27
N GLU A 272 -5.92 -11.76 19.41
CA GLU A 272 -6.81 -12.92 19.36
C GLU A 272 -6.93 -13.38 17.91
N CYS A 273 -6.47 -14.60 17.62
CA CYS A 273 -6.51 -15.17 16.28
C CYS A 273 -7.53 -16.30 16.18
N ASP A 274 -8.12 -16.47 15.00
CA ASP A 274 -8.88 -17.66 14.65
C ASP A 274 -7.99 -18.80 14.12
N GLU A 275 -8.59 -19.96 13.84
CA GLU A 275 -7.87 -21.14 13.34
C GLU A 275 -7.35 -20.97 11.89
N ARG A 276 -7.77 -19.91 11.18
CA ARG A 276 -7.41 -19.59 9.80
C ARG A 276 -6.37 -18.46 9.70
N GLY A 277 -5.89 -18.00 10.85
CA GLY A 277 -4.82 -17.02 10.98
C GLY A 277 -5.28 -15.56 10.95
N ASN A 278 -6.59 -15.28 10.91
CA ASN A 278 -7.05 -13.89 11.03
C ASN A 278 -6.93 -13.46 12.48
N CYS A 279 -6.24 -12.36 12.75
CA CYS A 279 -5.91 -11.90 14.10
C CYS A 279 -6.44 -10.50 14.37
N GLY A 280 -7.26 -10.32 15.40
CA GLY A 280 -7.56 -9.00 15.96
C GLY A 280 -6.46 -8.59 16.94
N VAL A 281 -5.77 -7.47 16.70
CA VAL A 281 -4.51 -7.12 17.38
C VAL A 281 -4.62 -5.81 18.17
N GLN A 282 -4.60 -4.66 17.49
CA GLN A 282 -4.79 -3.37 18.12
C GLN A 282 -6.26 -3.20 18.42
N ARG A 283 -6.56 -2.69 19.62
CA ARG A 283 -7.92 -2.53 20.12
C ARG A 283 -8.08 -1.18 20.77
N SER A 284 -9.23 -0.58 20.55
CA SER A 284 -9.63 0.69 21.14
C SER A 284 -11.10 0.64 21.50
N ALA A 285 -11.55 1.58 22.34
CA ALA A 285 -12.96 1.72 22.65
C ALA A 285 -13.63 2.71 21.70
N PHE A 286 -14.90 2.46 21.40
CA PHE A 286 -15.80 3.50 20.92
C PHE A 286 -16.97 3.69 21.87
N GLU A 287 -17.52 4.90 21.91
CA GLU A 287 -18.61 5.26 22.81
C GLU A 287 -19.90 5.45 22.02
N PHE A 288 -20.99 4.89 22.55
CA PHE A 288 -22.33 5.11 22.03
C PHE A 288 -23.00 6.32 22.68
N ALA A 289 -23.99 6.89 21.98
CA ALA A 289 -24.96 7.81 22.55
C ALA A 289 -25.62 7.21 23.79
N GLY A 290 -25.28 7.75 24.97
CA GLY A 290 -25.77 7.27 26.27
C GLY A 290 -24.76 6.48 27.11
N GLY A 291 -23.51 6.35 26.68
CA GLY A 291 -22.39 5.92 27.51
C GLY A 291 -22.12 4.40 27.56
N SER A 292 -22.80 3.60 26.73
CA SER A 292 -22.36 2.23 26.44
C SER A 292 -21.06 2.30 25.62
N VAL A 293 -20.26 1.23 25.66
CA VAL A 293 -19.00 1.12 24.90
C VAL A 293 -18.98 -0.13 24.03
N GLY A 294 -18.40 -0.01 22.85
CA GLY A 294 -17.99 -1.12 21.99
C GLY A 294 -16.49 -1.08 21.74
N GLU A 295 -16.01 -1.93 20.85
CA GLU A 295 -14.57 -2.02 20.54
C GLU A 295 -14.30 -1.78 19.05
N VAL A 296 -13.27 -0.99 18.75
CA VAL A 296 -12.65 -0.91 17.43
C VAL A 296 -11.48 -1.87 17.44
N VAL A 297 -11.40 -2.76 16.44
CA VAL A 297 -10.36 -3.78 16.36
C VAL A 297 -9.68 -3.72 15.00
N ASP A 298 -8.36 -3.70 15.01
CA ASP A 298 -7.53 -3.83 13.82
C ASP A 298 -7.31 -5.31 13.51
N ILE A 299 -7.84 -5.79 12.38
CA ILE A 299 -7.76 -7.20 11.99
C ILE A 299 -6.64 -7.38 10.98
N TYR A 300 -5.70 -8.25 11.31
CA TYR A 300 -4.66 -8.76 10.43
C TYR A 300 -5.24 -9.96 9.68
N LEU A 301 -5.56 -9.76 8.40
CA LEU A 301 -6.12 -10.79 7.54
C LEU A 301 -5.02 -11.61 6.87
N SER A 302 -5.11 -12.93 7.00
CA SER A 302 -4.24 -13.86 6.29
C SER A 302 -4.67 -13.99 4.83
N CYS A 303 -3.68 -14.08 3.95
CA CYS A 303 -3.93 -14.51 2.57
C CYS A 303 -4.38 -15.98 2.54
N GLN A 304 -5.39 -16.27 1.71
CA GLN A 304 -6.01 -17.60 1.57
C GLN A 304 -5.82 -18.18 0.17
#